data_AF-A0A820R289-F1
#
_entry.id   AF-A0A820R289-F1
#
_cell.length_a   1.000
_cell.length_b   1.000
_cell.length_c   1.000
_cell.angle_alpha   90.00
_cell.angle_beta   90.00
_cell.angle_gamma   90.00
#
_symmetry.space_group_name_H-M   'P 1'
#
loop_
_entity.id
_entity.type
_entity.pdbx_description
1 polymer ?
#
loop_
_entity_poly.entity_id
_entity_poly.type
_entity_poly.pdbx_seq_one_letter_code
_entity_poly.pdbx_strand_id
1 'polypeptide(L)'
;MKGVGLLLSTKAKKAMIGYNPISSRLISARFNATPFKITVIHVYAPTSASSEDEIEAFYDNIEKELSRTSKKDLIIITGDWNAKVGSDNTNWENTMGKYGYGDRNERGERLLEFAALHN
;
A
#
# COMPACT_ATOMS: atom_id res chain seq x y z
N MET A 1 9.08 -14.46 -11.98
CA MET A 1 9.78 -13.27 -11.48
C MET A 1 8.83 -12.48 -10.58
N LYS A 2 9.29 -12.05 -9.40
CA LYS A 2 8.56 -11.15 -8.49
C LYS A 2 9.36 -9.84 -8.46
N GLY A 3 8.69 -8.68 -8.49
CA GLY A 3 9.39 -7.40 -8.44
C GLY A 3 8.42 -6.22 -8.35
N VAL A 4 8.89 -5.15 -7.72
CA VAL A 4 8.23 -3.86 -7.63
C VAL A 4 9.20 -2.77 -8.06
N GLY A 5 8.68 -1.66 -8.56
CA GLY A 5 9.51 -0.54 -9.00
C GLY A 5 8.70 0.73 -9.14
N LEU A 6 9.40 1.86 -9.17
CA LEU A 6 8.82 3.18 -9.35
C LEU A 6 9.41 3.81 -10.61
N LEU A 7 8.56 4.11 -11.59
CA LEU A 7 8.93 4.96 -12.71
C LEU A 7 8.63 6.41 -12.35
N LEU A 8 9.67 7.25 -12.34
CA LEU A 8 9.57 8.63 -11.87
C LEU A 8 9.73 9.62 -13.03
N SER A 9 8.86 10.63 -13.05
CA SER A 9 9.09 11.82 -13.88
C SER A 9 10.34 12.56 -13.41
N THR A 10 10.94 13.39 -14.27
CA THR A 10 12.10 14.21 -13.90
C THR A 10 11.83 15.08 -12.67
N LYS A 11 10.62 15.60 -12.52
CA LYS A 11 10.20 16.39 -11.35
C LYS A 11 10.18 15.52 -10.08
N ALA A 12 9.55 14.35 -10.13
CA ALA A 12 9.50 13.43 -9.00
C ALA A 12 10.90 12.93 -8.60
N LYS A 13 11.76 12.62 -9.58
CA LYS A 13 13.16 12.22 -9.33
C LYS A 13 13.94 13.32 -8.59
N LYS A 14 13.79 14.58 -9.00
CA LYS A 14 14.45 15.72 -8.31
C LYS A 14 13.90 15.95 -6.90
N ALA A 15 12.63 15.64 -6.67
CA ALA A 15 12.00 15.75 -5.36
C ALA A 15 12.33 14.56 -4.45
N MET A 16 12.83 13.45 -4.98
CA MET A 16 13.09 12.24 -4.21
C MET A 16 14.23 12.48 -3.20
N ILE A 17 13.92 12.26 -1.93
CA ILE A 17 14.88 12.33 -0.81
C ILE A 17 15.63 11.00 -0.71
N GLY A 18 14.92 9.88 -0.93
CA GLY A 18 15.48 8.54 -0.90
C GLY A 18 14.41 7.48 -1.15
N TYR A 19 14.84 6.24 -1.34
CA TYR A 19 13.98 5.07 -1.47
C TYR A 19 14.57 3.90 -0.68
N ASN A 20 13.71 2.96 -0.28
CA ASN A 20 14.06 1.75 0.42
C ASN A 20 13.43 0.56 -0.32
N PRO A 21 14.21 -0.37 -0.89
CA PRO A 21 13.70 -1.62 -1.43
C PRO A 21 13.57 -2.66 -0.29
N ILE A 22 12.39 -2.78 0.32
CA ILE A 22 12.17 -3.66 1.48
C ILE A 22 12.19 -5.14 1.07
N SER A 23 11.51 -5.49 -0.03
CA SER A 23 11.42 -6.87 -0.52
C SER A 23 11.06 -6.92 -2.00
N SER A 24 10.97 -8.13 -2.58
CA SER A 24 10.47 -8.31 -3.96
C SER A 24 9.02 -7.82 -4.17
N ARG A 25 8.30 -7.49 -3.09
CA ARG A 25 6.89 -7.08 -3.08
C ARG A 25 6.66 -5.68 -2.52
N LEU A 26 7.70 -5.01 -2.02
CA LEU A 26 7.55 -3.76 -1.29
C LEU A 26 8.75 -2.83 -1.53
N ILE A 27 8.46 -1.61 -1.98
CA ILE A 27 9.42 -0.51 -2.09
C ILE A 27 8.79 0.75 -1.52
N SER A 28 9.53 1.51 -0.71
CA SER A 28 9.10 2.84 -0.29
C SER A 28 9.98 3.92 -0.90
N ALA A 29 9.41 5.09 -1.15
CA ALA A 29 10.15 6.27 -1.59
C ALA A 29 9.59 7.52 -0.94
N ARG A 30 10.48 8.39 -0.49
CA ARG A 30 10.14 9.64 0.18
C ARG A 30 10.48 10.81 -0.70
N PHE A 31 9.56 11.76 -0.81
CA PHE A 31 9.65 12.92 -1.69
C PHE A 31 9.49 14.21 -0.88
N ASN A 32 10.26 15.22 -1.28
CA ASN A 32 10.09 16.57 -0.79
C ASN A 32 8.89 17.21 -1.50
N ALA A 33 7.92 17.66 -0.72
CA ALA A 33 6.71 18.32 -1.19
C ALA A 33 6.27 19.38 -0.16
N THR A 34 5.32 20.22 -0.56
CA THR A 34 4.80 21.33 0.24
C THR A 34 3.28 21.22 0.26
N PRO A 35 2.62 21.36 1.43
CA PRO A 35 3.19 21.78 2.72
C PRO A 35 3.88 20.66 3.54
N PHE A 36 3.71 19.39 3.16
CA PHE A 36 4.31 18.24 3.83
C PHE A 36 5.03 17.33 2.84
N LYS A 37 5.99 16.55 3.35
CA LYS A 37 6.66 15.50 2.57
C LYS A 37 5.69 14.37 2.26
N ILE A 38 5.98 13.62 1.20
CA ILE A 38 5.15 12.49 0.79
C ILE A 38 6.00 11.23 0.90
N THR A 39 5.48 10.19 1.54
CA THR A 39 6.06 8.85 1.50
C THR A 39 5.12 7.94 0.72
N VAL A 40 5.61 7.38 -0.37
CA VAL A 40 4.89 6.40 -1.20
C VAL A 40 5.42 5.02 -0.87
N ILE A 41 4.53 4.12 -0.44
CA ILE A 41 4.81 2.71 -0.24
C ILE A 41 4.12 1.95 -1.38
N HIS A 42 4.90 1.38 -2.29
CA HIS A 42 4.39 0.64 -3.43
C HIS A 42 4.47 -0.88 -3.16
N VAL A 43 3.33 -1.54 -3.28
CA VAL A 43 3.12 -2.92 -2.87
C VAL A 43 2.73 -3.81 -4.04
N TYR A 44 3.11 -5.08 -3.97
CA TYR A 44 2.56 -6.14 -4.80
C TYR A 44 2.24 -7.36 -3.95
N ALA A 45 0.99 -7.49 -3.50
CA ALA A 45 0.56 -8.50 -2.55
C ALA A 45 0.78 -9.93 -3.09
N PRO A 46 0.98 -10.92 -2.20
CA PRO A 46 1.03 -12.33 -2.58
C PRO A 46 -0.26 -12.81 -3.27
N THR A 47 -0.15 -13.84 -4.08
CA THR A 47 -1.28 -14.42 -4.83
C THR A 47 -2.04 -15.45 -4.00
N SER A 48 -3.15 -15.98 -4.53
CA SER A 48 -3.88 -17.06 -3.84
C SER A 48 -3.13 -18.37 -3.68
N ALA A 49 -2.08 -18.60 -4.46
CA ALA A 49 -1.21 -19.76 -4.34
C ALA A 49 -0.03 -19.55 -3.35
N SER A 50 0.08 -18.38 -2.72
CA SER A 50 1.14 -18.09 -1.75
C SER A 50 0.84 -18.72 -0.40
N SER A 51 1.88 -19.09 0.34
CA SER A 51 1.75 -19.60 1.71
C SER A 51 1.27 -18.51 2.68
N GLU A 52 0.71 -18.94 3.82
CA GLU A 52 0.34 -18.03 4.91
C GLU A 52 1.54 -17.21 5.39
N ASP A 53 2.71 -17.84 5.57
CA ASP A 53 3.96 -17.14 5.91
C ASP A 53 4.32 -16.01 4.94
N GLU A 54 4.12 -16.20 3.61
CA GLU A 54 4.37 -15.15 2.63
C GLU A 54 3.38 -13.98 2.78
N ILE A 55 2.13 -14.27 3.15
CA ILE A 55 1.08 -13.27 3.38
C ILE A 55 1.36 -12.51 4.68
N GLU A 56 1.68 -13.20 5.77
CA GLU A 56 2.03 -12.56 7.05
C GLU A 56 3.27 -11.68 6.91
N ALA A 57 4.34 -12.20 6.30
CA ALA A 57 5.55 -11.43 6.04
C ALA A 57 5.27 -10.18 5.18
N PHE A 58 4.30 -10.22 4.28
CA PHE A 58 3.91 -9.05 3.48
C PHE A 58 3.30 -7.94 4.35
N TYR A 59 2.33 -8.26 5.20
CA TYR A 59 1.72 -7.27 6.11
C TYR A 59 2.71 -6.77 7.17
N ASP A 60 3.51 -7.66 7.75
CA ASP A 60 4.58 -7.31 8.70
C ASP A 60 5.58 -6.29 8.13
N ASN A 61 5.95 -6.47 6.86
CA ASN A 61 6.87 -5.55 6.20
C ASN A 61 6.24 -4.17 6.00
N ILE A 62 4.94 -4.10 5.70
CA ILE A 62 4.21 -2.83 5.59
C ILE A 62 4.15 -2.14 6.95
N GLU A 63 3.77 -2.86 8.01
CA GLU A 63 3.71 -2.31 9.38
C GLU A 63 5.07 -1.78 9.85
N LYS A 64 6.15 -2.53 9.60
CA LYS A 64 7.52 -2.10 9.92
C LYS A 64 7.88 -0.83 9.16
N GLU A 65 7.52 -0.71 7.88
CA GLU A 65 7.79 0.50 7.10
C GLU A 65 6.94 1.71 7.57
N LEU A 66 5.67 1.48 7.91
CA LEU A 66 4.79 2.51 8.49
C LEU A 66 5.33 3.03 9.82
N SER A 67 5.78 2.14 10.70
CA SER A 67 6.36 2.53 12.00
C SER A 67 7.63 3.37 11.91
N ARG A 68 8.40 3.21 10.81
CA ARG A 68 9.60 4.00 10.51
C ARG A 68 9.29 5.31 9.81
N THR A 69 8.15 5.39 9.13
CA THR A 69 7.74 6.57 8.37
C THR A 69 7.33 7.70 9.32
N SER A 70 7.70 8.93 8.96
CA SER A 70 7.34 10.09 9.77
C SER A 70 5.83 10.32 9.74
N LYS A 71 5.18 10.42 10.90
CA LYS A 71 3.76 10.76 11.03
C LYS A 71 3.38 12.16 10.47
N LYS A 72 4.36 12.98 10.11
CA LYS A 72 4.17 14.29 9.47
C LYS A 72 4.10 14.21 7.95
N ASP A 73 4.49 13.08 7.37
CA ASP A 73 4.41 12.86 5.93
C ASP A 73 2.96 12.50 5.56
N LEU A 74 2.55 12.91 4.36
CA LEU A 74 1.42 12.28 3.70
C LEU A 74 1.87 10.89 3.24
N ILE A 75 1.28 9.85 3.82
CA ILE A 75 1.57 8.45 3.48
C ILE A 75 0.60 7.98 2.41
N ILE A 76 1.12 7.42 1.33
CA ILE A 76 0.34 6.83 0.24
C ILE A 76 0.80 5.39 0.07
N ILE A 77 -0.06 4.43 0.37
CA ILE A 77 0.18 3.03 0.06
C ILE A 77 -0.56 2.70 -1.24
N THR A 78 0.15 2.19 -2.24
CA THR A 78 -0.40 1.97 -3.59
C THR A 78 0.17 0.72 -4.23
N GLY A 79 -0.45 0.24 -5.29
CA GLY A 79 -0.02 -0.94 -6.04
C GLY A 79 -1.09 -2.01 -6.08
N ASP A 80 -0.66 -3.24 -6.37
CA ASP A 80 -1.57 -4.35 -6.59
C ASP A 80 -1.71 -5.17 -5.31
N TRP A 81 -2.90 -5.12 -4.72
CA TRP A 81 -3.24 -5.86 -3.50
C TRP A 81 -3.78 -7.27 -3.76
N ASN A 82 -3.95 -7.68 -5.03
CA ASN A 82 -4.61 -8.95 -5.40
C ASN A 82 -5.96 -9.15 -4.67
N ALA A 83 -6.66 -8.04 -4.39
CA ALA A 83 -7.84 -7.97 -3.56
C ALA A 83 -9.04 -7.42 -4.34
N LYS A 84 -10.24 -7.91 -4.06
CA LYS A 84 -11.50 -7.36 -4.58
C LYS A 84 -12.30 -6.86 -3.39
N VAL A 85 -12.39 -5.55 -3.22
CA VAL A 85 -13.16 -4.93 -2.13
C VAL A 85 -14.68 -4.96 -2.37
N GLY A 86 -15.10 -5.28 -3.60
CA GLY A 86 -16.49 -5.39 -4.01
C GLY A 86 -17.15 -4.04 -4.26
N SER A 87 -18.47 -4.03 -4.53
CA SER A 87 -19.29 -2.82 -4.68
C SER A 87 -20.05 -2.43 -3.41
N ASP A 88 -20.27 -3.37 -2.50
CA ASP A 88 -20.91 -3.09 -1.22
C ASP A 88 -19.93 -2.36 -0.30
N ASN A 89 -20.30 -1.16 0.15
CA ASN A 89 -19.51 -0.35 1.09
C ASN A 89 -20.18 -0.23 2.46
N THR A 90 -21.25 -1.01 2.73
CA THR A 90 -21.95 -1.01 4.01
C THR A 90 -20.97 -1.36 5.13
N ASN A 91 -20.96 -0.56 6.20
CA ASN A 91 -20.02 -0.62 7.35
C ASN A 91 -18.56 -0.24 7.02
N TRP A 92 -18.26 0.12 5.77
CA TRP A 92 -16.92 0.51 5.31
C TRP A 92 -16.89 1.94 4.75
N GLU A 93 -17.91 2.77 5.03
CA GLU A 93 -18.12 4.07 4.38
C GLU A 93 -17.00 5.08 4.65
N ASN A 94 -16.28 4.93 5.76
CA ASN A 94 -15.13 5.77 6.12
C ASN A 94 -13.82 5.31 5.46
N THR A 95 -13.77 4.08 4.96
CA THR A 95 -12.54 3.43 4.46
C THR A 95 -12.60 3.18 2.94
N MET A 96 -13.80 2.90 2.42
CA MET A 96 -14.06 2.51 1.05
C MET A 96 -14.99 3.52 0.35
N GLY A 97 -14.63 3.89 -0.88
CA GLY A 97 -15.49 4.70 -1.74
C GLY A 97 -16.76 3.97 -2.22
N LYS A 98 -17.75 4.73 -2.69
CA LYS A 98 -19.08 4.21 -3.05
C LYS A 98 -19.17 3.45 -4.38
N TYR A 99 -18.12 3.48 -5.21
CA TYR A 99 -18.15 3.04 -6.60
C TYR A 99 -17.26 1.82 -6.87
N GLY A 100 -17.41 0.78 -6.04
CA GLY A 100 -16.70 -0.49 -6.24
C GLY A 100 -17.37 -1.40 -7.29
N TYR A 101 -16.72 -2.51 -7.61
CA TYR A 101 -17.20 -3.47 -8.63
C TYR A 101 -17.11 -4.92 -8.14
N GLY A 102 -18.16 -5.69 -8.42
CA GLY A 102 -18.26 -7.11 -8.14
C GLY A 102 -18.40 -7.45 -6.66
N ASP A 103 -18.24 -8.73 -6.34
CA ASP A 103 -18.32 -9.20 -4.96
C ASP A 103 -16.97 -9.10 -4.26
N ARG A 104 -17.03 -8.82 -2.95
CA ARG A 104 -15.85 -8.78 -2.10
C ARG A 104 -15.29 -10.19 -1.90
N ASN A 105 -13.97 -10.32 -1.95
CA ASN A 105 -13.29 -11.55 -1.55
C ASN A 105 -12.58 -11.38 -0.19
N GLU A 106 -12.14 -12.48 0.41
CA GLU A 106 -11.45 -12.49 1.71
C GLU A 106 -10.26 -11.51 1.78
N ARG A 107 -9.50 -11.39 0.69
CA ARG A 107 -8.37 -10.45 0.59
C ARG A 107 -8.84 -8.99 0.54
N GLY A 108 -10.00 -8.74 -0.06
CA GLY A 108 -10.68 -7.46 -0.04
C GLY A 108 -11.11 -7.07 1.35
N GLU A 109 -11.71 -7.98 2.11
CA GLU A 109 -12.06 -7.76 3.52
C GLU A 109 -10.81 -7.41 4.34
N ARG A 110 -9.75 -8.22 4.24
CA ARG A 110 -8.49 -7.98 4.96
C ARG A 110 -7.83 -6.65 4.58
N LEU A 111 -7.93 -6.23 3.32
CA LEU A 111 -7.46 -4.90 2.89
C LEU A 111 -8.28 -3.78 3.53
N LEU A 112 -9.60 -3.93 3.63
CA LEU A 112 -10.47 -2.95 4.27
C LEU A 112 -10.21 -2.87 5.78
N GLU A 113 -10.05 -4.00 6.46
CA GLU A 113 -9.66 -4.06 7.88
C GLU A 113 -8.33 -3.35 8.11
N PHE A 114 -7.31 -3.69 7.31
CA PHE A 114 -6.01 -3.02 7.37
C PHE A 114 -6.14 -1.50 7.14
N ALA A 115 -6.87 -1.08 6.12
CA ALA A 115 -7.05 0.33 5.81
C ALA A 115 -7.81 1.08 6.93
N ALA A 116 -8.81 0.46 7.54
CA ALA A 116 -9.57 1.06 8.65
C ALA A 116 -8.74 1.21 9.93
N LEU A 117 -7.79 0.30 10.19
CA LEU A 117 -6.88 0.39 11.33
C LEU A 117 -5.88 1.55 11.23
N HIS A 118 -5.58 2.00 10.01
CA HIS A 118 -4.58 3.04 9.71
C HIS A 118 -5.18 4.36 9.18
N ASN A 119 -6.50 4.52 9.29
CA ASN A 119 -7.22 5.72 8.81
C ASN A 119 -7.21 6.88 9.82
#